data_AF-Q580B8-F1
#
_entry.id   AF-Q580B8-F1
#
_cell.length_a   1.000
_cell.length_b   1.000
_cell.length_c   1.000
_cell.angle_alpha   90.00
_cell.angle_beta   90.00
_cell.angle_gamma   90.00
#
_symmetry.space_group_name_H-M   'P 1'
#
loop_
_entity.id
_entity.type
_entity.pdbx_description
1 polymer ?
#
loop_
_entity_poly.entity_id
_entity_poly.type
_entity_poly.pdbx_seq_one_letter_code
_entity_poly.pdbx_strand_id
1 'polypeptide(L)'
;MRTSADIACLLAQYIKGQPEERLVTAAAYPDIFTPDVVEELNGAYALLLDAQRQAREACCAVDDVTREHGLPTALRITPKEQNELDVTEEMMIKRFAEEVAVYLSEGGAPNISSDAEPTSVLNSHCVDLRWHQHSTLVLHVLSYLPLEFTLSVAENVCKGWREWLFIPEFSGMFWHECTMREYPECVRMLLLSGGGDARQCDWRTFAMLCCSVDEEDISGEGTRSPDLVHS
;
A
#
# COMPACT_ATOMS: atom_id res chain seq x y z
N MET A 1 -3.56 32.53 22.48
CA MET A 1 -3.97 31.72 21.32
C MET A 1 -3.24 30.40 21.41
N ARG A 2 -3.95 29.27 21.41
CA ARG A 2 -3.34 27.93 21.31
C ARG A 2 -2.81 27.75 19.89
N THR A 3 -1.65 27.11 19.72
CA THR A 3 -1.17 26.75 18.39
C THR A 3 -2.01 25.59 17.83
N SER A 4 -2.00 25.39 16.51
CA SER A 4 -2.60 24.22 15.86
C SER A 4 -2.07 22.91 16.46
N ALA A 5 -0.76 22.86 16.74
CA ALA A 5 -0.10 21.74 17.41
C ALA A 5 -0.62 21.51 18.84
N ASP A 6 -0.86 22.57 19.61
CA ASP A 6 -1.43 22.44 20.97
C ASP A 6 -2.84 21.86 20.93
N ILE A 7 -3.67 22.32 19.98
CA ILE A 7 -5.03 21.81 19.80
C ILE A 7 -4.97 20.32 19.39
N ALA A 8 -4.15 19.96 18.40
CA ALA A 8 -4.00 18.57 17.98
C ALA A 8 -3.50 17.66 19.12
N CYS A 9 -2.57 18.13 19.94
CA CYS A 9 -2.10 17.42 21.12
C CYS A 9 -3.23 17.21 22.15
N LEU A 10 -4.07 18.22 22.38
CA LEU A 10 -5.24 18.10 23.27
C LEU A 10 -6.26 17.08 22.73
N LEU A 11 -6.52 17.07 21.43
CA LEU A 11 -7.42 16.09 20.79
C LEU A 11 -6.85 14.67 20.93
N ALA A 12 -5.55 14.49 20.72
CA ALA A 12 -4.87 13.21 20.91
C ALA A 12 -4.89 12.75 22.38
N GLN A 13 -4.74 13.66 23.34
CA GLN A 13 -4.87 13.35 24.77
C GLN A 13 -6.29 12.93 25.13
N TYR A 14 -7.31 13.59 24.56
CA TYR A 14 -8.69 13.16 24.71
C TYR A 14 -8.88 11.72 24.21
N ILE A 15 -8.38 11.40 23.01
CA ILE A 15 -8.49 10.05 22.45
C ILE A 15 -7.77 9.01 23.31
N LYS A 16 -6.56 9.32 23.84
CA LYS A 16 -5.82 8.40 24.73
C LYS A 16 -6.46 8.22 26.10
N GLY A 17 -7.19 9.21 26.58
CA GLY A 17 -7.68 9.25 27.96
C GLY A 17 -8.74 8.21 28.26
N GLN A 18 -8.81 7.80 29.52
CA GLN A 18 -9.93 7.01 30.03
C GLN A 18 -11.25 7.81 29.94
N PRO A 19 -12.43 7.15 29.99
CA PRO A 19 -13.71 7.85 29.92
C PRO A 19 -13.85 9.00 30.94
N GLU A 20 -13.30 8.83 32.15
CA GLU A 20 -13.30 9.87 33.19
C GLU A 20 -12.39 11.06 32.81
N GLU A 21 -11.19 10.79 32.30
CA GLU A 21 -10.23 11.82 31.86
C GLU A 21 -10.78 12.60 30.64
N ARG A 22 -11.45 11.90 29.73
CA ARG A 22 -12.13 12.51 28.58
C ARG A 22 -13.16 13.55 29.01
N LEU A 23 -13.98 13.22 30.03
CA LEU A 23 -14.97 14.15 30.57
C LEU A 23 -14.31 15.39 31.20
N VAL A 24 -13.21 15.19 31.95
CA VAL A 24 -12.45 16.30 32.56
C VAL A 24 -11.81 17.19 31.48
N THR A 25 -11.19 16.60 30.46
CA THR A 25 -10.56 17.35 29.35
C THR A 25 -11.60 18.12 28.54
N ALA A 26 -12.75 17.50 28.21
CA ALA A 26 -13.82 18.18 27.50
C ALA A 26 -14.41 19.34 28.31
N ALA A 27 -14.59 19.17 29.63
CA ALA A 27 -15.06 20.24 30.52
C ALA A 27 -14.05 21.38 30.69
N ALA A 28 -12.75 21.10 30.59
CA ALA A 28 -11.69 22.10 30.70
C ALA A 28 -11.56 22.99 29.46
N TYR A 29 -11.96 22.49 28.28
CA TYR A 29 -11.80 23.18 26.99
C TYR A 29 -13.10 23.15 26.16
N PRO A 30 -14.19 23.77 26.65
CA PRO A 30 -15.49 23.76 25.98
C PRO A 30 -15.49 24.51 24.63
N ASP A 31 -14.47 25.33 24.38
CA ASP A 31 -14.22 26.01 23.11
C ASP A 31 -13.71 25.07 22.00
N ILE A 32 -13.09 23.95 22.38
CA ILE A 32 -12.53 22.95 21.46
C ILE A 32 -13.45 21.72 21.40
N PHE A 33 -13.88 21.20 22.56
CA PHE A 33 -14.68 19.99 22.66
C PHE A 33 -16.17 20.30 22.63
N THR A 34 -16.65 20.78 21.48
CA THR A 34 -18.09 20.86 21.22
C THR A 34 -18.69 19.45 21.13
N PRO A 35 -20.01 19.26 21.34
CA PRO A 35 -20.65 17.95 21.22
C PRO A 35 -20.33 17.25 19.89
N ASP A 36 -20.36 18.00 18.77
CA ASP A 36 -20.04 17.48 17.44
C ASP A 36 -18.58 17.02 17.34
N VAL A 37 -17.62 17.81 17.85
CA VAL A 37 -16.20 17.42 17.85
C VAL A 37 -15.97 16.18 18.72
N VAL A 38 -16.66 16.08 19.86
CA VAL A 38 -16.58 14.91 20.75
C VAL A 38 -17.13 13.66 20.07
N GLU A 39 -18.25 13.77 19.35
CA GLU A 39 -18.83 12.67 18.58
C GLU A 39 -17.84 12.20 17.50
N GLU A 40 -17.30 13.12 16.71
CA GLU A 40 -16.32 12.82 15.66
C GLU A 40 -15.03 12.22 16.22
N LEU A 41 -14.52 12.69 17.36
CA LEU A 41 -13.34 12.10 18.01
C LEU A 41 -13.59 10.68 18.50
N ASN A 42 -14.79 10.39 19.02
CA ASN A 42 -15.16 9.03 19.42
C ASN A 42 -15.32 8.11 18.21
N GLY A 43 -15.88 8.62 17.11
CA GLY A 43 -15.92 7.94 15.82
C GLY A 43 -14.53 7.64 15.28
N ALA A 44 -13.66 8.65 15.24
CA ALA A 44 -12.26 8.52 14.83
C ALA A 44 -11.51 7.49 15.68
N TYR A 45 -11.68 7.51 17.01
CA TYR A 45 -11.07 6.51 17.88
C TYR A 45 -11.57 5.09 17.60
N ALA A 46 -12.88 4.92 17.41
CA ALA A 46 -13.43 3.63 17.02
C ALA A 46 -12.84 3.12 15.70
N LEU A 47 -12.62 4.02 14.73
CA LEU A 47 -11.96 3.69 13.47
C LEU A 47 -10.50 3.31 13.63
N LEU A 48 -9.75 3.98 14.49
CA LEU A 48 -8.36 3.61 14.79
C LEU A 48 -8.29 2.21 15.42
N LEU A 49 -9.17 1.89 16.37
CA LEU A 49 -9.24 0.56 16.97
C LEU A 49 -9.66 -0.51 15.95
N ASP A 50 -10.58 -0.17 15.05
CA ASP A 50 -11.01 -1.05 13.98
C ASP A 50 -9.86 -1.35 13.01
N ALA A 51 -9.15 -0.31 12.54
CA ALA A 51 -7.99 -0.43 11.68
C ALA A 51 -6.86 -1.24 12.34
N GLN A 52 -6.60 -1.01 13.63
CA GLN A 52 -5.62 -1.81 14.37
C GLN A 52 -6.03 -3.29 14.42
N ARG A 53 -7.31 -3.58 14.67
CA ARG A 53 -7.81 -4.95 14.71
C ARG A 53 -7.67 -5.61 13.33
N GLN A 54 -8.08 -4.93 12.27
CA GLN A 54 -7.94 -5.42 10.89
C GLN A 54 -6.48 -5.70 10.51
N ALA A 55 -5.55 -4.82 10.90
CA ALA A 55 -4.13 -5.06 10.66
C ALA A 55 -3.61 -6.30 11.38
N ARG A 56 -4.05 -6.54 12.62
CA ARG A 56 -3.71 -7.77 13.36
C ARG A 56 -4.32 -9.01 12.70
N GLU A 57 -5.58 -8.94 12.29
CA GLU A 57 -6.27 -10.02 11.57
C GLU A 57 -5.55 -10.36 10.25
N ALA A 58 -5.13 -9.35 9.49
CA ALA A 58 -4.35 -9.52 8.27
C ALA A 58 -3.00 -10.21 8.55
N CYS A 59 -2.29 -9.81 9.61
CA CYS A 59 -1.05 -10.48 10.01
C CYS A 59 -1.28 -11.95 10.37
N CYS A 60 -2.33 -12.25 11.15
CA CYS A 60 -2.70 -13.62 11.47
C CYS A 60 -3.05 -14.43 10.22
N ALA A 61 -3.77 -13.84 9.25
CA ALA A 61 -4.11 -14.52 8.00
C ALA A 61 -2.86 -14.90 7.19
N VAL A 62 -1.84 -14.04 7.13
CA VAL A 62 -0.56 -14.37 6.48
C VAL A 62 0.15 -15.53 7.20
N ASP A 63 0.20 -15.49 8.53
CA ASP A 63 0.80 -16.56 9.33
C ASP A 63 0.03 -17.89 9.22
N ASP A 64 -1.29 -17.85 9.07
CA ASP A 64 -2.12 -19.02 8.86
C ASP A 64 -1.89 -19.64 7.47
N VAL A 65 -1.83 -18.82 6.41
CA VAL A 65 -1.54 -19.29 5.04
C VAL A 65 -0.16 -19.94 4.96
N THR A 66 0.86 -19.32 5.57
CA THR A 66 2.21 -19.91 5.58
C THR A 66 2.24 -21.24 6.32
N ARG A 67 1.45 -21.40 7.39
CA ARG A 67 1.33 -22.67 8.12
C ARG A 67 0.54 -23.73 7.34
N GLU A 68 -0.59 -23.35 6.75
CA GLU A 68 -1.47 -24.25 6.00
C GLU A 68 -0.76 -24.88 4.78
N HIS A 69 0.04 -24.07 4.07
CA HIS A 69 0.71 -24.50 2.85
C HIS A 69 2.14 -25.00 3.08
N GLY A 70 2.59 -25.10 4.34
CA GLY A 70 3.94 -25.55 4.68
C GLY A 70 5.03 -24.66 4.09
N LEU A 71 4.74 -23.37 3.89
CA LEU A 71 5.68 -22.42 3.32
C LEU A 71 6.87 -22.18 4.28
N PRO A 72 8.06 -21.82 3.76
CA PRO A 72 9.21 -21.53 4.58
C PRO A 72 8.90 -20.53 5.69
N THR A 73 9.41 -20.76 6.90
CA THR A 73 9.20 -19.86 8.04
C THR A 73 9.74 -18.45 7.82
N ALA A 74 10.64 -18.28 6.84
CA ALA A 74 11.12 -16.98 6.39
C ALA A 74 10.03 -16.11 5.74
N LEU A 75 8.89 -16.68 5.33
CA LEU A 75 7.74 -15.95 4.79
C LEU A 75 6.71 -15.56 5.86
N ARG A 76 6.95 -15.91 7.13
CA ARG A 76 6.11 -15.46 8.25
C ARG A 76 6.45 -14.02 8.59
N ILE A 77 5.43 -13.27 9.02
CA ILE A 77 5.65 -11.89 9.42
C ILE A 77 6.48 -11.91 10.72
N THR A 78 7.70 -11.40 10.62
CA THR A 78 8.62 -11.31 11.74
C THR A 78 8.10 -10.28 12.76
N PRO A 79 8.47 -10.41 14.05
CA PRO A 79 8.13 -9.38 15.04
C PRO A 79 8.65 -7.99 14.65
N LYS A 80 9.74 -7.92 13.88
CA LYS A 80 10.27 -6.68 13.33
C LYS A 80 9.31 -6.09 12.30
N GLU A 81 8.87 -6.86 11.32
CA GLU A 81 7.89 -6.41 10.31
C GLU A 81 6.55 -6.04 10.95
N GLN A 82 6.08 -6.79 11.96
CA GLN A 82 4.87 -6.43 12.71
C GLN A 82 5.01 -5.08 13.43
N ASN A 83 6.19 -4.77 13.95
CA ASN A 83 6.47 -3.46 14.55
C ASN A 83 6.57 -2.36 13.46
N GLU A 84 7.13 -2.66 12.29
CA GLU A 84 7.26 -1.73 11.17
C GLU A 84 5.92 -1.39 10.50
N LEU A 85 4.90 -2.24 10.63
CA LEU A 85 3.53 -1.89 10.21
C LEU A 85 2.99 -0.66 10.96
N ASP A 86 3.61 -0.23 12.07
CA ASP A 86 3.27 0.99 12.82
C ASP A 86 1.79 1.06 13.26
N VAL A 87 1.13 -0.11 13.39
CA VAL A 87 -0.29 -0.23 13.76
C VAL A 87 -0.54 -0.27 15.27
N THR A 88 0.42 0.22 16.06
CA THR A 88 0.21 0.40 17.50
C THR A 88 -0.74 1.57 17.73
N GLU A 89 -1.54 1.50 18.80
CA GLU A 89 -2.49 2.56 19.14
C GLU A 89 -1.75 3.89 19.34
N GLU A 90 -0.57 3.85 19.94
CA GLU A 90 0.27 5.02 20.15
C GLU A 90 0.72 5.68 18.84
N MET A 91 1.17 4.90 17.86
CA MET A 91 1.61 5.40 16.57
C MET A 91 0.44 5.90 15.72
N MET A 92 -0.69 5.20 15.74
CA MET A 92 -1.92 5.63 15.08
C MET A 92 -2.41 6.98 15.63
N ILE A 93 -2.46 7.14 16.96
CA ILE A 93 -2.87 8.39 17.58
C ILE A 93 -1.85 9.50 17.33
N LYS A 94 -0.55 9.18 17.30
CA LYS A 94 0.50 10.14 16.94
C LYS A 94 0.32 10.66 15.52
N ARG A 95 0.13 9.78 14.54
CA ARG A 95 -0.13 10.15 13.13
C ARG A 95 -1.43 10.96 13.02
N PHE A 96 -2.49 10.56 13.72
CA PHE A 96 -3.72 11.36 13.80
C PHE A 96 -3.44 12.79 14.28
N ALA A 97 -2.65 12.96 15.35
CA ALA A 97 -2.30 14.27 15.87
C ALA A 97 -1.49 15.10 14.87
N GLU A 98 -0.54 14.47 14.18
CA GLU A 98 0.27 15.12 13.14
C GLU A 98 -0.60 15.60 11.97
N GLU A 99 -1.48 14.75 11.46
CA GLU A 99 -2.44 15.08 10.39
C GLU A 99 -3.38 16.22 10.81
N VAL A 100 -3.98 16.14 12.00
CA VAL A 100 -4.85 17.20 12.52
C VAL A 100 -4.10 18.52 12.72
N ALA A 101 -2.84 18.47 13.16
CA ALA A 101 -2.03 19.68 13.30
C ALA A 101 -1.77 20.35 11.94
N VAL A 102 -1.53 19.57 10.89
CA VAL A 102 -1.40 20.07 9.51
C VAL A 102 -2.72 20.71 9.07
N TYR A 103 -3.86 20.01 9.22
CA TYR A 103 -5.18 20.53 8.85
C TYR A 103 -5.53 21.85 9.55
N LEU A 104 -5.25 21.93 10.85
CA LEU A 104 -5.49 23.15 11.63
C LEU A 104 -4.54 24.29 11.23
N SER A 105 -3.36 23.99 10.71
CA SER A 105 -2.38 25.00 10.26
C SER A 105 -2.69 25.56 8.89
N GLU A 106 -3.21 24.73 7.98
CA GLU A 106 -3.55 25.12 6.60
C GLU A 106 -4.87 25.89 6.52
N GLY A 107 -5.72 25.81 7.55
CA GLY A 107 -6.95 26.60 7.66
C GLY A 107 -8.01 26.28 6.59
N GLY A 108 -7.82 25.19 5.85
CA GLY A 108 -8.72 24.69 4.81
C GLY A 108 -8.94 23.19 4.96
N ALA A 109 -10.15 22.73 4.66
CA ALA A 109 -10.39 21.30 4.48
C ALA A 109 -9.46 20.79 3.37
N PRO A 110 -8.89 19.57 3.49
CA PRO A 110 -8.20 18.96 2.36
C PRO A 110 -9.12 19.03 1.15
N ASN A 111 -8.57 19.37 -0.02
CA ASN A 111 -9.17 19.02 -1.29
C ASN A 111 -9.16 17.48 -1.37
N ILE A 112 -10.02 16.83 -0.59
CA ILE A 112 -10.47 15.48 -0.88
C ILE A 112 -11.26 15.69 -2.17
N SER A 113 -10.61 15.37 -3.29
CA SER A 113 -11.26 15.24 -4.58
C SER A 113 -12.59 14.54 -4.35
N SER A 114 -13.67 15.29 -4.56
CA SER A 114 -15.08 14.91 -4.30
C SER A 114 -15.58 13.73 -5.15
N ASP A 115 -14.67 12.99 -5.79
CA ASP A 115 -14.92 11.70 -6.44
C ASP A 115 -14.60 10.51 -5.54
N ALA A 116 -14.02 10.73 -4.34
CA ALA A 116 -14.16 9.77 -3.28
C ALA A 116 -15.59 9.91 -2.74
N GLU A 117 -16.50 9.04 -3.21
CA GLU A 117 -17.74 8.71 -2.49
C GLU A 117 -17.44 8.74 -0.99
N PRO A 118 -18.34 9.26 -0.13
CA PRO A 118 -18.18 9.13 1.30
C PRO A 118 -18.09 7.63 1.55
N THR A 119 -16.86 7.11 1.67
CA THR A 119 -16.61 5.69 1.76
C THR A 119 -17.41 5.31 2.96
N SER A 120 -18.43 4.49 2.75
CA SER A 120 -19.33 4.03 3.79
C SER A 120 -18.47 3.27 4.78
N VAL A 121 -17.90 4.03 5.70
CA VAL A 121 -17.34 3.59 6.95
C VAL A 121 -18.40 2.69 7.54
N LEU A 122 -18.00 1.49 7.95
CA LEU A 122 -18.84 0.35 8.34
C LEU A 122 -19.35 -0.53 7.19
N ASN A 123 -18.44 -1.26 6.57
CA ASN A 123 -18.59 -2.71 6.62
C ASN A 123 -17.34 -3.25 7.29
N SER A 124 -17.51 -3.88 8.45
CA SER A 124 -16.51 -4.74 9.07
C SER A 124 -16.25 -5.89 8.09
N HIS A 125 -15.39 -5.65 7.10
CA HIS A 125 -14.90 -6.68 6.22
C HIS A 125 -13.91 -7.49 7.06
N CYS A 126 -14.43 -8.48 7.78
CA CYS A 126 -13.63 -9.59 8.24
C CYS A 126 -12.79 -10.05 7.05
N VAL A 127 -11.46 -10.01 7.20
CA VAL A 127 -10.54 -10.51 6.19
C VAL A 127 -10.98 -11.93 5.88
N ASP A 128 -11.39 -12.20 4.64
CA ASP A 128 -11.65 -13.58 4.25
C ASP A 128 -10.35 -14.35 4.46
N LEU A 129 -10.36 -15.28 5.41
CA LEU A 129 -9.20 -16.09 5.76
C LEU A 129 -8.69 -16.91 4.56
N ARG A 130 -9.51 -17.03 3.50
CA ARG A 130 -9.16 -17.67 2.23
C ARG A 130 -8.87 -16.68 1.12
N TRP A 131 -8.49 -15.44 1.42
CA TRP A 131 -8.14 -14.43 0.40
C TRP A 131 -7.16 -14.97 -0.67
N HIS A 132 -6.23 -15.85 -0.29
CA HIS A 132 -5.25 -16.48 -1.16
C HIS A 132 -5.86 -17.44 -2.22
N GLN A 133 -7.15 -17.77 -2.10
CA GLN A 133 -7.94 -18.57 -3.06
C GLN A 133 -8.68 -17.70 -4.09
N HIS A 134 -8.61 -16.37 -3.97
CA HIS A 134 -9.30 -15.41 -4.84
C HIS A 134 -8.27 -14.75 -5.75
N SER A 135 -8.34 -15.02 -7.06
CA SER A 135 -7.37 -14.50 -8.03
C SER A 135 -7.27 -12.98 -8.03
N THR A 136 -8.40 -12.27 -7.90
CA THR A 136 -8.45 -10.80 -7.87
C THR A 136 -7.71 -10.22 -6.66
N LEU A 137 -7.89 -10.80 -5.47
CA LEU A 137 -7.21 -10.37 -4.26
C LEU A 137 -5.72 -10.68 -4.34
N VAL A 138 -5.35 -11.87 -4.80
CA VAL A 138 -3.94 -12.25 -4.96
C VAL A 138 -3.24 -11.35 -5.97
N LEU A 139 -3.80 -11.11 -7.15
CA LEU A 139 -3.21 -10.21 -8.14
C LEU A 139 -3.10 -8.77 -7.63
N HIS A 140 -4.08 -8.31 -6.85
CA HIS A 140 -4.01 -7.00 -6.19
C HIS A 140 -2.87 -6.93 -5.17
N VAL A 141 -2.73 -7.94 -4.30
CA VAL A 141 -1.60 -8.03 -3.35
C VAL A 141 -0.26 -8.08 -4.08
N LEU A 142 -0.15 -8.92 -5.12
CA LEU A 142 1.07 -9.03 -5.93
C LEU A 142 1.40 -7.72 -6.67
N SER A 143 0.41 -6.86 -6.95
CA SER A 143 0.66 -5.59 -7.64
C SER A 143 1.49 -4.60 -6.81
N TYR A 144 1.62 -4.82 -5.49
CA TYR A 144 2.50 -4.03 -4.62
C TYR A 144 3.95 -4.54 -4.62
N LEU A 145 4.25 -5.67 -5.25
CA LEU A 145 5.58 -6.26 -5.33
C LEU A 145 6.27 -5.87 -6.65
N PRO A 146 7.62 -5.79 -6.67
CA PRO A 146 8.36 -5.61 -7.91
C PRO A 146 8.04 -6.71 -8.93
N LEU A 147 8.04 -6.34 -10.20
CA LEU A 147 7.74 -7.27 -11.30
C LEU A 147 8.69 -8.46 -11.32
N GLU A 148 9.98 -8.22 -11.09
CA GLU A 148 11.03 -9.23 -10.98
C GLU A 148 10.72 -10.26 -9.89
N PHE A 149 10.26 -9.81 -8.72
CA PHE A 149 9.87 -10.69 -7.62
C PHE A 149 8.66 -11.54 -8.01
N THR A 150 7.69 -10.95 -8.70
CA THR A 150 6.50 -11.68 -9.17
C THR A 150 6.89 -12.81 -10.13
N LEU A 151 7.72 -12.50 -11.13
CA LEU A 151 8.19 -13.45 -12.14
C LEU A 151 9.08 -14.57 -11.55
N SER A 152 9.98 -14.23 -10.62
CA SER A 152 10.96 -15.19 -10.09
C SER A 152 10.41 -16.02 -8.91
N VAL A 153 9.61 -15.40 -8.03
CA VAL A 153 9.15 -16.00 -6.77
C VAL A 153 7.66 -16.32 -6.80
N ALA A 154 6.79 -15.33 -7.05
CA ALA A 154 5.35 -15.47 -6.86
C ALA A 154 4.73 -16.56 -7.75
N GLU A 155 5.18 -16.68 -8.99
CA GLU A 155 4.76 -17.74 -9.94
C GLU A 155 5.06 -19.16 -9.46
N ASN A 156 5.94 -19.31 -8.48
CA ASN A 156 6.39 -20.59 -7.95
C ASN A 156 5.88 -20.89 -6.53
N VAL A 157 5.04 -20.01 -5.96
CA VAL A 157 4.46 -20.19 -4.62
C VAL A 157 3.47 -21.36 -4.60
N CYS A 158 2.50 -21.38 -5.52
CA CYS A 158 1.54 -22.48 -5.64
C CYS A 158 0.98 -22.61 -7.06
N LYS A 159 0.34 -23.75 -7.34
CA LYS A 159 -0.25 -24.04 -8.65
C LYS A 159 -1.32 -23.03 -9.06
N GLY A 160 -2.19 -22.61 -8.14
CA GLY A 160 -3.27 -21.66 -8.42
C GLY A 160 -2.74 -20.29 -8.85
N TRP A 161 -1.72 -19.77 -8.14
CA TRP A 161 -1.10 -18.49 -8.48
C TRP A 161 -0.42 -18.55 -9.84
N ARG A 162 0.29 -19.65 -10.13
CA ARG A 162 0.88 -19.87 -11.45
C ARG A 162 -0.18 -19.86 -12.55
N GLU A 163 -1.29 -20.57 -12.37
CA GLU A 163 -2.38 -20.59 -13.34
C GLU A 163 -2.95 -19.18 -13.57
N TRP A 164 -3.22 -18.42 -12.51
CA TRP A 164 -3.74 -17.06 -12.65
C TRP A 164 -2.76 -16.10 -13.31
N LEU A 165 -1.47 -16.20 -12.98
CA LEU A 165 -0.44 -15.33 -13.56
C LEU A 165 -0.17 -15.66 -15.03
N PHE A 166 -0.28 -16.92 -15.45
CA PHE A 166 -0.01 -17.34 -16.83
C PHE A 166 -1.20 -17.15 -17.79
N ILE A 167 -2.44 -17.19 -17.29
CA ILE A 167 -3.64 -17.12 -18.14
C ILE A 167 -4.02 -15.64 -18.36
N PRO A 168 -3.96 -15.11 -19.61
CA PRO A 168 -4.18 -13.70 -19.90
C PRO A 168 -5.54 -13.15 -19.46
N GLU A 169 -6.58 -13.99 -19.42
CA GLU A 169 -7.92 -13.61 -18.98
C GLU A 169 -7.95 -13.18 -17.50
N PHE A 170 -7.03 -13.68 -16.67
CA PHE A 170 -6.93 -13.30 -15.26
C PHE A 170 -5.89 -12.20 -15.04
N SER A 171 -4.73 -12.29 -15.71
CA SER A 171 -3.56 -11.46 -15.40
C SER A 171 -3.23 -10.39 -16.42
N GLY A 172 -3.93 -10.30 -17.56
CA GLY A 172 -3.58 -9.37 -18.65
C GLY A 172 -3.49 -7.92 -18.18
N MET A 173 -4.46 -7.45 -17.40
CA MET A 173 -4.45 -6.11 -16.80
C MET A 173 -3.39 -5.95 -15.72
N PHE A 174 -3.20 -6.97 -14.88
CA PHE A 174 -2.15 -6.99 -13.86
C PHE A 174 -0.76 -6.77 -14.47
N TRP A 175 -0.42 -7.54 -15.50
CA TRP A 175 0.88 -7.41 -16.18
C TRP A 175 1.02 -6.07 -16.89
N HIS A 176 -0.04 -5.62 -17.57
CA HIS A 176 -0.06 -4.31 -18.22
C HIS A 176 0.25 -3.18 -17.22
N GLU A 177 -0.49 -3.13 -16.12
CA GLU A 177 -0.37 -2.06 -15.11
C GLU A 177 1.00 -2.08 -14.42
N CYS A 178 1.46 -3.24 -13.97
CA CYS A 178 2.76 -3.35 -13.30
C CYS A 178 3.92 -3.04 -14.26
N THR A 179 3.88 -3.54 -15.50
CA THR A 179 4.95 -3.29 -16.49
C THR A 179 4.99 -1.82 -16.91
N MET A 180 3.83 -1.18 -17.13
CA MET A 180 3.78 0.24 -17.48
C MET A 180 4.24 1.14 -16.33
N ARG A 181 3.96 0.74 -15.09
CA ARG A 181 4.40 1.47 -13.89
C ARG A 181 5.91 1.41 -13.69
N GLU A 182 6.51 0.23 -13.88
CA GLU A 182 7.94 0.00 -13.56
C GLU A 182 8.85 0.24 -14.78
N TYR A 183 8.38 -0.05 -16.00
CA TYR A 183 9.19 -0.07 -17.22
C TYR A 183 8.59 0.71 -18.41
N PRO A 184 8.13 1.96 -18.23
CA PRO A 184 7.45 2.70 -19.30
C PRO A 184 8.32 2.88 -20.56
N GLU A 185 9.63 3.11 -20.40
CA GLU A 185 10.55 3.33 -21.52
C GLU A 185 10.85 2.03 -22.29
N CYS A 186 11.03 0.91 -21.59
CA CYS A 186 11.26 -0.38 -22.22
C CYS A 186 10.01 -0.82 -23.01
N VAL A 187 8.81 -0.64 -22.44
CA VAL A 187 7.56 -0.91 -23.16
C VAL A 187 7.44 -0.04 -24.41
N ARG A 188 7.74 1.27 -24.32
CA ARG A 188 7.72 2.17 -25.48
C ARG A 188 8.65 1.69 -26.60
N MET A 189 9.86 1.25 -26.26
CA MET A 189 10.82 0.71 -27.22
C MET A 189 10.36 -0.60 -27.86
N LEU A 190 9.79 -1.51 -27.07
CA LEU A 190 9.26 -2.80 -27.55
C LEU A 190 8.05 -2.59 -28.49
N LEU A 191 7.14 -1.68 -28.17
CA LEU A 191 6.00 -1.34 -29.02
C LEU A 191 6.42 -0.70 -30.35
N LEU A 192 7.43 0.17 -30.34
CA LEU A 192 7.99 0.76 -31.57
C LEU A 192 8.66 -0.30 -32.47
N SER A 193 9.27 -1.32 -31.87
CA SER A 193 9.99 -2.37 -32.59
C SER A 193 9.08 -3.49 -33.10
N GLY A 194 7.99 -3.80 -32.39
CA GLY A 194 7.15 -4.97 -32.63
C GLY A 194 6.04 -4.80 -33.68
N GLY A 195 5.68 -3.57 -34.06
CA GLY A 195 4.66 -3.28 -35.07
C GLY A 195 3.25 -3.87 -34.80
N GLY A 196 3.03 -4.46 -33.62
CA GLY A 196 1.79 -5.11 -33.22
C GLY A 196 0.86 -4.15 -32.48
N ASP A 197 -0.44 -4.45 -32.52
CA ASP A 197 -1.44 -3.76 -31.70
C ASP A 197 -1.16 -4.07 -30.21
N ALA A 198 -0.89 -3.04 -29.42
CA ALA A 198 -0.64 -3.15 -27.98
C ALA A 198 -1.75 -3.91 -27.23
N ARG A 199 -2.97 -3.94 -27.78
CA ARG A 199 -4.11 -4.65 -27.20
C ARG A 199 -4.04 -6.16 -27.31
N GLN A 200 -3.21 -6.70 -28.21
CA GLN A 200 -3.04 -8.15 -28.41
C GLN A 200 -1.71 -8.66 -27.86
N CYS A 201 -0.92 -7.79 -27.24
CA CYS A 201 0.36 -8.17 -26.66
C CYS A 201 0.16 -9.08 -25.45
N ASP A 202 0.98 -10.13 -25.38
CA ASP A 202 1.16 -10.89 -24.15
C ASP A 202 1.98 -10.05 -23.17
N TRP A 203 1.28 -9.33 -22.30
CA TRP A 203 1.88 -8.43 -21.31
C TRP A 203 2.82 -9.15 -20.35
N ARG A 204 2.63 -10.45 -20.10
CA ARG A 204 3.59 -11.24 -19.31
C ARG A 204 4.92 -11.40 -20.05
N THR A 205 4.88 -11.62 -21.37
CA THR A 205 6.11 -11.66 -22.19
C THR A 205 6.80 -10.29 -22.23
N PHE A 206 6.05 -9.18 -22.29
CA PHE A 206 6.63 -7.85 -22.14
C PHE A 206 7.30 -7.66 -20.78
N ALA A 207 6.63 -8.05 -19.69
CA ALA A 207 7.19 -8.01 -18.34
C ALA A 207 8.54 -8.76 -18.25
N MET A 208 8.60 -9.99 -18.77
CA MET A 208 9.83 -10.78 -18.80
C MET A 208 10.95 -10.10 -19.60
N LEU A 209 10.63 -9.53 -20.76
CA LEU A 209 11.60 -8.81 -21.57
C LEU A 209 12.12 -7.57 -20.84
N CYS A 210 11.24 -6.77 -20.24
CA CYS A 210 11.63 -5.59 -19.49
C CYS A 210 12.56 -5.93 -18.31
N CYS A 211 12.23 -6.94 -17.50
CA CYS A 211 13.09 -7.37 -16.40
C CYS A 211 14.44 -7.94 -16.86
N SER A 212 14.55 -8.43 -18.10
CA SER A 212 15.83 -8.94 -18.63
C SER A 212 16.78 -7.84 -19.14
N VAL A 213 16.26 -6.66 -19.51
CA VAL A 213 17.08 -5.56 -20.06
C VAL A 213 17.81 -4.80 -18.96
N ASP A 214 17.25 -4.73 -17.74
CA ASP A 214 17.86 -3.96 -16.64
C ASP A 214 19.24 -4.45 -16.22
N GLU A 215 19.57 -5.73 -16.43
CA GLU A 215 20.87 -6.26 -16.03
C GLU A 215 22.01 -5.98 -17.04
N GLU A 216 21.70 -5.63 -18.30
CA GLU A 216 22.74 -5.59 -19.35
C GLU A 216 23.20 -4.16 -19.76
N ASP A 217 22.50 -3.08 -19.41
CA ASP A 217 22.74 -1.75 -20.00
C ASP A 217 23.49 -0.69 -19.13
N ILE A 218 24.13 -1.07 -18.00
CA ILE A 218 24.92 -0.13 -17.17
C ILE A 218 26.45 -0.33 -17.27
N SER A 219 26.94 -1.24 -18.13
CA SER A 219 28.39 -1.50 -18.28
C SER A 219 29.01 -1.12 -19.64
N GLY A 220 28.28 -0.41 -20.50
CA GLY A 220 28.74 0.03 -21.82
C GLY A 220 29.27 1.47 -21.87
N GLU A 221 30.21 1.85 -21.00
CA GLU A 221 30.83 3.18 -21.09
C GLU A 221 31.78 3.25 -22.29
N GLY A 222 31.41 4.12 -23.23
CA GLY A 222 32.08 4.28 -24.51
C GLY A 222 33.47 4.90 -24.39
N THR A 223 34.44 4.26 -25.02
CA THR A 223 35.64 4.95 -25.51
C THR A 223 35.87 4.58 -26.97
N ARG A 224 35.04 5.15 -27.83
CA ARG A 224 35.26 5.20 -29.28
C ARG A 224 36.22 6.36 -29.56
N SER A 225 37.54 6.13 -29.48
CA SER A 225 38.52 7.05 -30.06
C SER A 225 38.68 6.76 -31.55
N PRO A 226 38.45 7.73 -32.45
CA PRO A 226 38.82 7.63 -33.84
C PRO A 226 40.17 8.34 -34.05
N ASP A 227 41.29 7.63 -33.96
CA ASP A 227 42.57 8.18 -34.40
C ASP A 227 42.71 8.02 -35.91
N LEU A 228 42.24 9.07 -36.56
CA LEU A 228 42.76 9.75 -37.74
C LEU A 228 43.94 9.09 -38.50
N VAL A 229 43.60 8.75 -39.73
CA VAL A 229 44.45 8.68 -40.93
C VAL A 229 45.23 9.99 -41.13
N HIS A 230 46.56 9.94 -41.26
CA HIS A 230 47.38 10.56 -42.31
C HIS A 230 48.85 10.74 -41.90
N SER A 231 49.71 9.78 -42.31
CA SER A 231 50.98 9.95 -43.06
C SER A 231 51.77 8.66 -43.03
#